data_AF-A0AAN9K3I0-F1
#
_entry.id   AF-A0AAN9K3I0-F1
#
_cell.length_a   1.000
_cell.length_b   1.000
_cell.length_c   1.000
_cell.angle_alpha   90.00
_cell.angle_beta   90.00
_cell.angle_gamma   90.00
#
_symmetry.space_group_name_H-M   'P 1'
#
loop_
_entity.id
_entity.type
_entity.pdbx_description
1 polymer ?
#
loop_
_entity_poly.entity_id
_entity_poly.type
_entity_poly.pdbx_seq_one_letter_code
_entity_poly.pdbx_strand_id
1 'polypeptide(L)'
;MREYTHVKLSGRRRSSNIETYAEAELPPLGWSHFDKYLSMDNMRKLITEPDGYQPHLVAPEQGYRHLIESCLVSIRGPAEAAVDAVHGILKDLIQKSMSETMASHILLILSFMYIELKQYPTLKVELGSAAIDSLERMREESKKATLLLVDMECGYLTVEFFRKLPQDAEKGGNPTQSLFDRYNDSYLRRIATTVLSYVNMVCGSLRHTIPKSVVYCQVREAKLTGPFLYKGKQLASLLNEDPTVMQRRTSLARRLEL
;
A
#
# COMPACT_ATOMS: atom_id res chain seq x y z
N MET A 1 5.44 -18.66 13.98
CA MET A 1 4.56 -19.55 13.19
C MET A 1 3.15 -18.99 13.26
N ARG A 2 2.68 -18.29 12.22
CA ARG A 2 1.25 -17.96 12.08
C ARG A 2 0.74 -18.75 10.88
N GLU A 3 -0.28 -19.55 11.12
CA GLU A 3 -0.92 -20.41 10.12
C GLU A 3 -1.61 -19.54 9.07
N TYR A 4 -1.14 -19.64 7.83
CA TYR A 4 -1.80 -19.05 6.66
C TYR A 4 -2.96 -19.96 6.25
N THR A 5 -4.16 -19.67 6.76
CA THR A 5 -5.40 -20.34 6.32
C THR A 5 -5.63 -20.11 4.83
N HIS A 6 -5.62 -21.21 4.07
CA HIS A 6 -5.96 -21.28 2.65
C HIS A 6 -7.37 -20.76 2.37
N VAL A 7 -7.48 -19.53 1.85
CA VAL A 7 -8.74 -19.01 1.30
C VAL A 7 -8.82 -19.36 -0.20
N LYS A 8 -9.76 -20.22 -0.59
CA LYS A 8 -10.07 -20.55 -1.99
C LYS A 8 -10.49 -19.30 -2.78
N LEU A 9 -9.73 -18.97 -3.83
CA LEU A 9 -9.84 -17.73 -4.62
C LEU A 9 -10.79 -17.87 -5.83
N SER A 10 -12.08 -17.60 -5.64
CA SER A 10 -13.10 -17.47 -6.71
C SER A 10 -13.14 -16.04 -7.31
N GLY A 11 -13.25 -15.95 -8.65
CA GLY A 11 -12.89 -14.80 -9.49
C GLY A 11 -13.59 -13.44 -9.26
N ARG A 12 -14.77 -13.37 -8.65
CA ARG A 12 -15.42 -12.09 -8.29
C ARG A 12 -15.02 -11.55 -6.90
N ARG A 13 -14.47 -12.39 -6.02
CA ARG A 13 -14.04 -12.03 -4.65
C ARG A 13 -12.56 -11.67 -4.53
N ARG A 14 -11.81 -11.62 -5.64
CA ARG A 14 -10.35 -11.40 -5.60
C ARG A 14 -9.95 -9.96 -5.23
N SER A 15 -10.71 -8.95 -5.68
CA SER A 15 -10.40 -7.54 -5.36
C SER A 15 -10.70 -7.21 -3.90
N SER A 16 -11.86 -7.65 -3.40
CA SER A 16 -12.27 -7.43 -2.00
C SER A 16 -11.31 -8.06 -1.00
N ASN A 17 -10.69 -9.20 -1.35
CA ASN A 17 -9.73 -9.85 -0.47
C ASN A 17 -8.40 -9.07 -0.43
N ILE A 18 -7.89 -8.57 -1.57
CA ILE A 18 -6.62 -7.83 -1.61
C ILE A 18 -6.74 -6.48 -0.87
N GLU A 19 -7.88 -5.79 -1.01
CA GLU A 19 -8.17 -4.58 -0.21
C GLU A 19 -8.14 -4.90 1.29
N THR A 20 -8.76 -6.01 1.70
CA THR A 20 -8.76 -6.47 3.10
C THR A 20 -7.36 -6.84 3.59
N TYR A 21 -6.51 -7.44 2.74
CA TYR A 21 -5.12 -7.77 3.08
C TYR A 21 -4.26 -6.51 3.22
N ALA A 22 -4.36 -5.57 2.28
CA ALA A 22 -3.65 -4.29 2.37
C ALA A 22 -4.08 -3.48 3.61
N GLU A 23 -5.36 -3.56 3.99
CA GLU A 23 -5.87 -2.95 5.22
C GLU A 23 -5.35 -3.64 6.49
N ALA A 24 -5.14 -4.96 6.47
CA ALA A 24 -4.62 -5.73 7.59
C ALA A 24 -3.12 -5.50 7.87
N GLU A 25 -2.35 -5.12 6.85
CA GLU A 25 -0.91 -4.79 6.97
C GLU A 25 -0.66 -3.37 7.48
N LEU A 26 -1.67 -2.50 7.44
CA LEU A 26 -1.60 -1.22 8.14
C LEU A 26 -1.74 -1.50 9.66
N PRO A 27 -0.74 -1.15 10.49
CA PRO A 27 -0.83 -1.35 11.93
C PRO A 27 -2.06 -0.60 12.46
N PRO A 28 -2.63 -1.01 13.61
CA PRO A 28 -3.63 -0.20 14.28
C PRO A 28 -2.99 1.16 14.57
N LEU A 29 -3.37 2.16 13.78
CA LEU A 29 -2.95 3.56 13.88
C LEU A 29 -3.58 4.20 15.13
N GLY A 30 -3.34 3.59 16.29
CA GLY A 30 -3.85 3.99 17.59
C GLY A 30 -2.74 4.54 18.49
N TRP A 31 -3.13 4.95 19.70
CA TRP A 31 -2.30 5.69 20.66
C TRP A 31 -0.89 5.10 20.88
N SER A 32 -0.74 3.77 20.93
CA SER A 32 0.55 3.10 21.14
C SER A 32 1.59 3.40 20.05
N HIS A 33 1.16 3.81 18.85
CA HIS A 33 2.06 4.14 17.75
C HIS A 33 2.65 5.55 17.87
N PHE A 34 1.91 6.48 18.49
CA PHE A 34 2.26 7.90 18.52
C PHE A 34 2.85 8.37 19.86
N ASP A 35 2.88 7.51 20.88
CA ASP A 35 3.34 7.85 22.24
C ASP A 35 4.77 8.44 22.27
N LYS A 36 5.66 7.92 21.42
CA LYS A 36 7.01 8.45 21.26
C LYS A 36 7.04 9.88 20.69
N TYR A 37 6.10 10.22 19.80
CA TYR A 37 6.02 11.52 19.15
C TYR A 37 5.32 12.56 20.03
N LEU A 38 4.35 12.12 20.83
CA LEU A 38 3.54 12.95 21.73
C LEU A 38 4.02 12.91 23.20
N SER A 39 5.28 12.52 23.43
CA SER A 39 5.87 12.50 24.77
C SER A 39 5.92 13.91 25.37
N MET A 40 5.74 14.03 26.69
CA MET A 40 5.72 15.34 27.35
C MET A 40 6.99 16.15 27.11
N ASP A 41 8.14 15.49 26.99
CA ASP A 41 9.42 16.14 26.67
C ASP A 41 9.43 16.72 25.25
N ASN A 42 8.93 15.96 24.27
CA ASN A 42 8.79 16.44 22.89
C ASN A 42 7.76 17.56 22.79
N MET A 43 6.66 17.45 23.53
CA MET A 43 5.61 18.48 23.59
C MET A 43 6.16 19.79 24.16
N ARG A 44 6.87 19.75 25.29
CA ARG A 44 7.52 20.94 25.87
C ARG A 44 8.49 21.57 24.90
N LYS A 45 9.32 20.76 24.24
CA LYS A 45 10.27 21.26 23.24
C LYS A 45 9.54 21.93 22.06
N LEU A 46 8.63 21.21 21.40
CA LEU A 46 8.01 21.67 20.15
C LEU A 46 6.92 22.74 20.32
N ILE A 47 6.39 22.92 21.53
CA ILE A 47 5.39 23.96 21.82
C ILE A 47 6.05 25.21 22.42
N THR A 48 7.01 25.06 23.33
CA THR A 48 7.61 26.20 24.05
C THR A 48 8.78 26.84 23.28
N GLU A 49 9.52 26.10 22.46
CA GLU A 49 10.66 26.61 21.69
C GLU A 49 10.25 27.56 20.52
N PRO A 50 9.20 27.28 19.73
CA PRO A 50 8.83 28.14 18.60
C PRO A 50 8.01 29.40 18.97
N ASP A 51 7.44 29.49 20.18
CA ASP A 51 6.58 30.60 20.61
C ASP A 51 7.39 31.82 21.15
N GLY A 52 8.72 31.68 21.26
CA GLY A 52 9.63 32.75 21.69
C GLY A 52 9.42 33.22 23.14
N TYR A 53 10.04 34.35 23.50
CA TYR A 53 10.02 34.90 24.87
C TYR A 53 8.71 35.63 25.25
N GLN A 54 7.83 35.88 24.27
CA GLN A 54 6.51 36.48 24.48
C GLN A 54 5.44 35.54 23.97
N PRO A 55 4.76 34.75 24.84
CA PRO A 55 3.66 33.90 24.40
C PRO A 55 2.57 34.78 23.82
N HIS A 56 2.27 34.55 22.55
CA HIS A 56 1.31 35.34 21.82
C HIS A 56 -0.10 35.05 22.39
N LEU A 57 -1.04 35.97 22.25
CA LEU A 57 -2.46 35.76 22.62
C LEU A 57 -3.17 34.73 21.70
N VAL A 58 -2.40 34.00 20.88
CA VAL A 58 -2.83 33.13 19.80
C VAL A 58 -2.23 31.74 20.05
N ALA A 59 -2.97 30.68 19.72
CA ALA A 59 -2.49 29.30 19.89
C ALA A 59 -1.17 29.06 19.13
N PRO A 60 -0.25 28.21 19.64
CA PRO A 60 1.07 27.94 19.06
C PRO A 60 0.96 27.08 17.78
N GLU A 61 0.43 27.67 16.70
CA GLU A 61 0.07 27.01 15.44
C GLU A 61 1.25 26.20 14.86
N GLN A 62 2.46 26.76 14.92
CA GLN A 62 3.63 26.11 14.37
C GLN A 62 4.03 24.84 15.14
N GLY A 63 3.80 24.82 16.45
CA GLY A 63 4.04 23.63 17.27
C GLY A 63 3.02 22.52 16.99
N TYR A 64 1.73 22.88 16.83
CA TYR A 64 0.71 21.92 16.37
C TYR A 64 1.07 21.32 15.01
N ARG A 65 1.48 22.16 14.05
CA ARG A 65 1.87 21.72 12.71
C ARG A 65 3.02 20.72 12.75
N HIS A 66 4.10 21.01 13.47
CA HIS A 66 5.25 20.10 13.59
C HIS A 66 4.90 18.78 14.29
N LEU A 67 4.08 18.82 15.34
CA LEU A 67 3.64 17.60 16.04
C LEU A 67 2.81 16.70 15.13
N ILE A 68 1.87 17.28 14.39
CA ILE A 68 1.03 16.56 13.43
C ILE A 68 1.91 15.98 12.31
N GLU A 69 2.77 16.79 11.71
CA GLU A 69 3.69 16.36 10.64
C GLU A 69 4.57 15.20 11.10
N SER A 70 5.16 15.29 12.29
CA SER A 70 5.99 14.23 12.86
C SER A 70 5.23 12.90 13.01
N CYS A 71 3.94 12.97 13.39
CA CYS A 71 3.09 11.80 13.48
C CYS A 71 2.73 11.24 12.09
N LEU A 72 2.32 12.10 11.14
CA LEU A 72 1.87 11.65 9.83
C LEU A 72 3.01 11.09 8.96
N VAL A 73 4.23 11.64 9.06
CA VAL A 73 5.42 11.12 8.36
C VAL A 73 5.73 9.68 8.76
N SER A 74 5.42 9.27 10.01
CA SER A 74 5.61 7.89 10.46
C SER A 74 4.78 6.86 9.68
N ILE A 75 3.70 7.30 9.02
CA ILE A 75 2.79 6.45 8.23
C ILE A 75 3.43 6.01 6.90
N ARG A 76 4.47 6.70 6.43
CA ARG A 76 5.17 6.35 5.17
C ARG A 76 5.69 4.91 5.18
N GLY A 77 6.26 4.46 6.31
CA GLY A 77 6.78 3.10 6.47
C GLY A 77 5.68 2.03 6.33
N PRO A 78 4.60 2.09 7.14
CA PRO A 78 3.45 1.21 6.98
C PRO A 78 2.80 1.25 5.59
N ALA A 79 2.73 2.42 4.97
CA ALA A 79 2.17 2.57 3.62
C ALA A 79 3.02 1.85 2.56
N GLU A 80 4.35 1.92 2.67
CA GLU A 80 5.27 1.16 1.82
C GLU A 80 5.15 -0.35 2.05
N ALA A 81 5.07 -0.79 3.30
CA ALA A 81 4.89 -2.20 3.63
C ALA A 81 3.61 -2.79 3.02
N ALA A 82 2.51 -2.02 3.00
CA ALA A 82 1.27 -2.44 2.35
C ALA A 82 1.43 -2.65 0.83
N VAL A 83 2.20 -1.78 0.17
CA VAL A 83 2.53 -1.91 -1.27
C VAL A 83 3.33 -3.18 -1.54
N ASP A 84 4.32 -3.45 -0.69
CA ASP A 84 5.20 -4.63 -0.81
C ASP A 84 4.45 -5.95 -0.54
N ALA A 85 3.54 -5.95 0.44
CA ALA A 85 2.71 -7.11 0.74
C ALA A 85 1.81 -7.50 -0.45
N VAL A 86 1.15 -6.52 -1.09
CA VAL A 86 0.32 -6.79 -2.27
C VAL A 86 1.18 -7.26 -3.45
N HIS A 87 2.35 -6.65 -3.66
CA HIS A 87 3.28 -7.12 -4.69
C HIS A 87 3.70 -8.57 -4.47
N GLY A 88 4.04 -8.95 -3.24
CA GLY A 88 4.38 -10.34 -2.87
C GLY A 88 3.26 -11.32 -3.21
N ILE A 89 2.01 -10.99 -2.87
CA ILE A 89 0.83 -11.81 -3.21
C ILE A 89 0.68 -11.97 -4.73
N LEU A 90 0.86 -10.89 -5.50
CA LEU A 90 0.76 -10.92 -6.96
C LEU A 90 1.89 -11.75 -7.59
N LYS A 91 3.11 -11.65 -7.07
CA LYS A 91 4.27 -12.42 -7.50
C LYS A 91 4.06 -13.92 -7.24
N ASP A 92 3.57 -14.28 -6.06
CA ASP A 92 3.21 -15.65 -5.72
C ASP A 92 2.11 -16.18 -6.65
N LEU A 93 1.14 -15.34 -7.03
CA LEU A 93 0.07 -15.72 -7.95
C LEU A 93 0.61 -15.99 -9.36
N ILE A 94 1.55 -15.18 -9.85
CA ILE A 94 2.24 -15.43 -11.13
C ILE A 94 2.98 -16.77 -11.06
N GLN A 95 3.79 -17.00 -10.02
CA GLN A 95 4.54 -18.24 -9.84
C GLN A 95 3.63 -19.47 -9.74
N LYS A 96 2.51 -19.38 -9.01
CA LYS A 96 1.48 -20.43 -8.96
C LYS A 96 0.85 -20.66 -10.31
N SER A 97 0.48 -19.61 -11.05
CA SER A 97 -0.09 -19.76 -12.40
C SER A 97 0.89 -20.39 -13.41
N MET A 98 2.21 -20.19 -13.23
CA MET A 98 3.28 -20.78 -14.03
C MET A 98 3.68 -22.21 -13.62
N SER A 99 3.34 -22.64 -12.40
CA SER A 99 3.66 -23.96 -11.85
C SER A 99 2.45 -24.89 -11.81
N GLU A 100 1.24 -24.41 -11.56
CA GLU A 100 -0.02 -25.17 -11.73
C GLU A 100 -0.23 -25.57 -13.20
N THR A 101 0.44 -24.89 -14.14
CA THR A 101 0.63 -25.34 -15.53
C THR A 101 1.24 -26.74 -15.65
N MET A 102 1.88 -27.26 -14.59
CA MET A 102 2.51 -28.57 -14.55
C MET A 102 1.60 -29.68 -14.00
N ALA A 103 0.65 -29.37 -13.11
CA ALA A 103 0.05 -30.39 -12.23
C ALA A 103 -1.48 -30.55 -12.36
N SER A 104 -2.25 -29.58 -12.85
CA SER A 104 -3.71 -29.61 -12.65
C SER A 104 -4.50 -29.96 -13.90
N HIS A 105 -4.95 -31.21 -13.93
CA HIS A 105 -5.87 -31.82 -14.91
C HIS A 105 -7.35 -31.45 -14.65
N ILE A 106 -7.65 -30.22 -14.18
CA ILE A 106 -9.01 -29.82 -13.77
C ILE A 106 -9.30 -28.38 -14.22
N LEU A 107 -9.69 -28.21 -15.49
CA LEU A 107 -10.82 -27.38 -15.96
C LEU A 107 -10.81 -27.40 -17.50
N LEU A 108 -11.70 -28.21 -18.08
CA LEU A 108 -11.82 -28.47 -19.52
C LEU A 108 -12.05 -27.21 -20.39
N ILE A 109 -12.48 -26.08 -19.81
CA ILE A 109 -12.76 -24.84 -20.54
C ILE A 109 -11.51 -23.92 -20.62
N LEU A 110 -10.53 -24.08 -19.72
CA LEU A 110 -9.22 -23.43 -19.85
C LEU A 110 -8.24 -24.27 -20.67
N SER A 111 -8.52 -25.57 -20.85
CA SER A 111 -7.65 -26.53 -21.55
C SER A 111 -7.38 -26.18 -23.02
N PHE A 112 -8.28 -25.48 -23.72
CA PHE A 112 -8.11 -25.19 -25.14
C PHE A 112 -7.11 -24.06 -25.42
N MET A 113 -6.93 -23.12 -24.49
CA MET A 113 -5.92 -22.03 -24.62
C MET A 113 -4.54 -22.43 -24.07
N TYR A 114 -4.44 -23.57 -23.38
CA TYR A 114 -3.38 -23.83 -22.38
C TYR A 114 -2.47 -25.02 -22.71
N ILE A 115 -2.88 -25.88 -23.65
CA ILE A 115 -2.00 -26.86 -24.31
C ILE A 115 -0.92 -26.13 -25.15
N GLU A 116 -1.22 -24.95 -25.66
CA GLU A 116 -0.35 -24.18 -26.56
C GLU A 116 0.93 -23.64 -25.88
N LEU A 117 0.92 -23.31 -24.57
CA LEU A 117 2.12 -22.80 -23.89
C LEU A 117 3.10 -23.89 -23.43
N LYS A 118 2.65 -25.14 -23.27
CA LYS A 118 3.58 -26.28 -23.03
C LYS A 118 4.41 -26.60 -24.27
N GLN A 119 3.84 -26.33 -25.44
CA GLN A 119 4.47 -26.52 -26.73
C GLN A 119 5.68 -25.58 -26.89
N TYR A 120 5.68 -24.41 -26.26
CA TYR A 120 6.69 -23.36 -26.46
C TYR A 120 7.43 -22.98 -25.15
N PRO A 121 8.45 -23.76 -24.72
CA PRO A 121 9.17 -23.51 -23.47
C PRO A 121 9.86 -22.14 -23.41
N THR A 122 10.39 -21.65 -24.53
CA THR A 122 11.03 -20.33 -24.62
C THR A 122 10.03 -19.20 -24.40
N LEU A 123 8.85 -19.28 -25.03
CA LEU A 123 7.76 -18.33 -24.79
C LEU A 123 7.30 -18.32 -23.33
N LYS A 124 7.27 -19.49 -22.67
CA LYS A 124 6.89 -19.59 -21.27
C LYS A 124 7.85 -18.85 -20.33
N VAL A 125 9.16 -18.99 -20.54
CA VAL A 125 10.19 -18.30 -19.74
C VAL A 125 10.10 -16.78 -19.94
N GLU A 126 10.00 -16.36 -21.21
CA GLU A 126 9.93 -14.94 -21.56
C GLU A 126 8.66 -14.28 -21.03
N LEU A 127 7.52 -14.97 -21.11
CA LEU A 127 6.25 -14.50 -20.56
C LEU A 127 6.34 -14.34 -19.04
N GLY A 128 6.97 -15.29 -18.36
CA GLY A 128 7.22 -15.22 -16.92
C GLY A 128 8.09 -14.04 -16.53
N SER A 129 9.21 -13.84 -17.23
CA SER A 129 10.10 -12.70 -17.02
C SER A 129 9.38 -11.38 -17.25
N ALA A 130 8.69 -11.24 -18.39
CA ALA A 130 7.98 -10.02 -18.74
C ALA A 130 6.84 -9.70 -17.76
N ALA A 131 6.15 -10.71 -17.24
CA ALA A 131 5.13 -10.54 -16.21
C ALA A 131 5.72 -10.03 -14.89
N ILE A 132 6.88 -10.56 -14.47
CA ILE A 132 7.59 -10.11 -13.26
C ILE A 132 8.10 -8.68 -13.45
N ASP A 133 8.73 -8.37 -14.58
CA ASP A 133 9.24 -7.04 -14.88
C ASP A 133 8.12 -5.99 -14.93
N SER A 134 6.96 -6.35 -15.49
CA SER A 134 5.78 -5.49 -15.47
C SER A 134 5.30 -5.26 -14.05
N LEU A 135 5.20 -6.32 -13.23
CA LEU A 135 4.75 -6.22 -11.85
C LEU A 135 5.69 -5.35 -11.00
N GLU A 136 7.00 -5.37 -11.26
CA GLU A 136 7.97 -4.51 -10.58
C GLU A 136 7.77 -3.03 -10.92
N ARG A 137 7.56 -2.70 -12.20
CA ARG A 137 7.24 -1.31 -12.60
C ARG A 137 5.97 -0.80 -11.91
N MET A 138 4.95 -1.64 -11.84
CA MET A 138 3.69 -1.32 -11.18
C MET A 138 3.84 -1.15 -9.67
N ARG A 139 4.73 -1.91 -9.03
CA ARG A 139 5.09 -1.73 -7.62
C ARG A 139 5.69 -0.35 -7.39
N GLU A 140 6.64 0.06 -8.23
CA GLU A 140 7.29 1.38 -8.11
C GLU A 140 6.31 2.54 -8.34
N GLU A 141 5.40 2.43 -9.31
CA GLU A 141 4.33 3.41 -9.52
C GLU A 141 3.35 3.46 -8.34
N SER A 142 2.95 2.29 -7.83
CA SER A 142 2.09 2.17 -6.65
C SER A 142 2.74 2.80 -5.41
N LYS A 143 4.05 2.61 -5.22
CA LYS A 143 4.80 3.20 -4.10
C LYS A 143 4.79 4.72 -4.19
N LYS A 144 5.08 5.28 -5.37
CA LYS A 144 5.05 6.74 -5.60
C LYS A 144 3.66 7.33 -5.33
N ALA A 145 2.61 6.71 -5.88
CA ALA A 145 1.24 7.16 -5.69
C ALA A 145 0.80 7.10 -4.21
N THR A 146 1.16 6.01 -3.52
CA THR A 146 0.80 5.81 -2.11
C THR A 146 1.51 6.81 -1.19
N LEU A 147 2.80 7.06 -1.42
CA LEU A 147 3.54 8.04 -0.63
C LEU A 147 3.04 9.47 -0.88
N LEU A 148 2.65 9.79 -2.13
CA LEU A 148 2.06 11.09 -2.45
C LEU A 148 0.75 11.33 -1.68
N LEU A 149 -0.08 10.30 -1.49
CA LEU A 149 -1.30 10.42 -0.68
C LEU A 149 -0.98 10.80 0.77
N VAL A 150 0.05 10.20 1.37
CA VAL A 150 0.49 10.54 2.73
C VAL A 150 1.03 11.97 2.76
N ASP A 151 1.84 12.36 1.78
CA ASP A 151 2.43 13.70 1.70
C ASP A 151 1.38 14.80 1.52
N MET A 152 0.30 14.51 0.80
CA MET A 152 -0.83 15.42 0.65
C MET A 152 -1.52 15.69 2.00
N GLU A 153 -1.70 14.67 2.83
CA GLU A 153 -2.29 14.81 4.17
C GLU A 153 -1.33 15.52 5.15
N CYS A 154 -0.01 15.42 4.95
CA CYS A 154 0.99 16.18 5.70
C CYS A 154 1.01 17.67 5.29
N GLY A 155 0.80 17.97 4.01
CA GLY A 155 0.96 19.32 3.46
C GLY A 155 -0.16 20.30 3.80
N TYR A 156 -1.39 19.82 4.05
CA TYR A 156 -2.54 20.66 4.38
C TYR A 156 -3.33 20.14 5.57
N LEU A 157 -3.49 20.99 6.59
CA LEU A 157 -4.29 20.67 7.76
C LEU A 157 -5.79 20.88 7.49
N THR A 158 -6.62 19.92 7.89
CA THR A 158 -8.08 20.04 7.80
C THR A 158 -8.58 20.98 8.90
N VAL A 159 -8.69 22.27 8.57
CA VAL A 159 -9.13 23.34 9.50
C VAL A 159 -10.51 23.09 10.10
N GLU A 160 -11.39 22.40 9.36
CA GLU A 160 -12.74 22.07 9.82
C GLU A 160 -12.76 21.21 11.09
N PHE A 161 -11.74 20.39 11.32
CA PHE A 161 -11.58 19.66 12.57
C PHE A 161 -11.39 20.63 13.75
N PHE A 162 -10.52 21.62 13.58
CA PHE A 162 -10.17 22.56 14.65
C PHE A 162 -11.31 23.53 14.97
N ARG A 163 -12.19 23.83 14.01
CA ARG A 163 -13.39 24.64 14.26
C ARG A 163 -14.42 23.96 15.17
N LYS A 164 -14.41 22.62 15.22
CA LYS A 164 -15.34 21.80 16.00
C LYS A 164 -14.80 21.44 17.38
N LEU A 165 -13.53 21.74 17.66
CA LEU A 165 -13.01 21.60 19.01
C LEU A 165 -13.82 22.50 19.94
N PRO A 166 -14.16 22.02 21.16
CA PRO A 166 -14.74 22.89 22.17
C PRO A 166 -13.87 24.14 22.29
N GLN A 167 -14.43 25.31 21.99
CA GLN A 167 -13.76 26.56 22.32
C GLN A 167 -13.77 26.62 23.84
N ASP A 168 -12.64 26.32 24.46
CA ASP A 168 -12.47 26.51 25.88
C ASP A 168 -12.70 28.00 26.17
N ALA A 169 -13.84 28.28 26.79
CA ALA A 169 -14.21 29.60 27.26
C ALA A 169 -13.37 30.05 28.46
N GLU A 170 -12.07 29.70 28.51
CA GLU A 170 -11.13 30.42 29.35
C GLU A 170 -10.81 31.73 28.65
N LYS A 171 -11.76 32.66 28.80
CA LYS A 171 -11.53 34.09 28.69
C LYS A 171 -10.18 34.40 29.35
N GLY A 172 -9.26 34.95 28.56
CA GLY A 172 -8.01 35.58 28.97
C GLY A 172 -7.55 35.25 30.39
N GLY A 173 -6.63 34.28 30.50
CA GLY A 173 -5.91 34.02 31.74
C GLY A 173 -5.36 35.32 32.33
N ASN A 174 -5.46 35.43 33.66
CA ASN A 174 -5.06 36.61 34.42
C ASN A 174 -3.65 37.06 33.97
N PRO A 175 -3.43 38.33 33.60
CA PRO A 175 -2.13 38.82 33.11
C PRO A 175 -0.99 38.73 34.15
N THR A 176 -1.31 38.31 35.37
CA THR A 176 -0.40 38.09 36.50
C THR A 176 0.04 36.64 36.69
N GLN A 177 -0.50 35.67 35.94
CA GLN A 177 -0.06 34.28 36.02
C GLN A 177 1.30 34.10 35.34
N SER A 178 2.22 33.38 35.97
CA SER A 178 3.57 33.20 35.43
C SER A 178 3.50 32.50 34.06
N LEU A 179 4.39 32.89 33.15
CA LEU A 179 4.45 32.35 31.79
C LEU A 179 4.62 30.80 31.79
N PHE A 180 5.28 30.27 32.83
CA PHE A 180 5.45 28.84 33.07
C PHE A 180 4.17 28.13 33.52
N ASP A 181 3.26 28.82 34.21
CA ASP A 181 1.96 28.26 34.61
C ASP A 181 1.00 28.12 33.44
N ARG A 182 1.16 28.91 32.36
CA ARG A 182 0.30 28.83 31.17
C ARG A 182 0.56 27.57 30.33
N TYR A 183 1.81 27.10 30.27
CA TYR A 183 2.20 25.82 29.63
C TYR A 183 2.30 24.67 30.64
N ASN A 184 1.38 24.61 31.60
CA ASN A 184 1.33 23.52 32.57
C ASN A 184 1.12 22.16 31.86
N ASP A 185 1.51 21.07 32.51
CA ASP A 185 1.38 19.71 31.99
C ASP A 185 -0.06 19.36 31.62
N SER A 186 -1.04 19.94 32.30
CA SER A 186 -2.45 19.82 31.94
C SER A 186 -2.75 20.40 30.54
N TYR A 187 -2.23 21.58 30.22
CA TYR A 187 -2.39 22.20 28.90
C TYR A 187 -1.68 21.40 27.81
N LEU A 188 -0.43 20.99 28.05
CA LEU A 188 0.32 20.17 27.09
C LEU A 188 -0.36 18.81 26.83
N ARG A 189 -0.91 18.16 27.85
CA ARG A 189 -1.71 16.92 27.67
C ARG A 189 -2.96 17.15 26.83
N ARG A 190 -3.61 18.31 26.96
CA ARG A 190 -4.76 18.67 26.11
C ARG A 190 -4.34 18.83 24.65
N ILE A 191 -3.23 19.54 24.40
CA ILE A 191 -2.66 19.64 23.04
C ILE A 191 -2.38 18.24 22.48
N ALA A 192 -1.72 17.37 23.25
CA ALA A 192 -1.41 16.01 22.80
C ALA A 192 -2.68 15.23 22.44
N THR A 193 -3.74 15.36 23.25
CA THR A 193 -5.03 14.70 23.00
C THR A 193 -5.70 15.23 21.72
N THR A 194 -5.66 16.54 21.50
CA THR A 194 -6.18 17.18 20.28
C THR A 194 -5.41 16.73 19.04
N VAL A 195 -4.07 16.76 19.09
CA VAL A 195 -3.21 16.29 18.00
C VAL A 195 -3.46 14.82 17.70
N LEU A 196 -3.55 13.98 18.74
CA LEU A 196 -3.85 12.55 18.58
C LEU A 196 -5.22 12.33 17.93
N SER A 197 -6.25 13.08 18.33
CA SER A 197 -7.57 12.99 17.72
C SER A 197 -7.56 13.41 16.25
N TYR A 198 -6.79 14.44 15.89
CA TYR A 198 -6.62 14.85 14.49
C TYR A 198 -5.90 13.77 13.68
N VAL A 199 -4.76 13.27 14.18
CA VAL A 199 -3.97 12.22 13.53
C VAL A 199 -4.82 10.96 13.33
N ASN A 200 -5.60 10.55 14.34
CA ASN A 200 -6.49 9.39 14.22
C ASN A 200 -7.57 9.58 13.13
N MET A 201 -8.11 10.79 12.98
CA MET A 201 -9.05 11.10 11.90
C MET A 201 -8.39 10.95 10.52
N VAL A 202 -7.20 11.50 10.33
CA VAL A 202 -6.43 11.39 9.07
C VAL A 202 -6.05 9.93 8.79
N CYS A 203 -5.55 9.21 9.80
CA CYS A 203 -5.27 7.79 9.74
C CYS A 203 -6.50 6.96 9.33
N GLY A 204 -7.69 7.33 9.81
CA GLY A 204 -8.95 6.72 9.40
C GLY A 204 -9.23 6.90 7.91
N SER A 205 -8.96 8.08 7.35
CA SER A 205 -9.08 8.35 5.91
C SER A 205 -8.04 7.55 5.10
N LEU A 206 -6.76 7.62 5.51
CA LEU A 206 -5.66 6.94 4.85
C LEU A 206 -5.84 5.42 4.82
N ARG A 207 -6.38 4.83 5.89
CA ARG A 207 -6.72 3.40 5.96
C ARG A 207 -7.65 2.94 4.84
N HIS A 208 -8.51 3.82 4.33
CA HIS A 208 -9.39 3.49 3.20
C HIS A 208 -8.82 3.88 1.84
N THR A 209 -7.99 4.92 1.79
CA THR A 209 -7.47 5.48 0.52
C THR A 209 -6.21 4.75 0.04
N ILE A 210 -5.32 4.34 0.97
CA ILE A 210 -4.09 3.61 0.65
C ILE A 210 -4.38 2.28 -0.05
N PRO A 211 -5.22 1.37 0.50
CA PRO A 211 -5.52 0.10 -0.17
C PRO A 211 -6.10 0.29 -1.58
N LYS A 212 -6.96 1.30 -1.78
CA LYS A 212 -7.55 1.60 -3.09
C LYS A 212 -6.49 2.04 -4.10
N SER A 213 -5.54 2.87 -3.68
CA SER A 213 -4.41 3.29 -4.52
C SER A 213 -3.56 2.10 -4.93
N VAL A 214 -3.19 1.24 -3.97
CA VAL A 214 -2.39 0.03 -4.25
C VAL A 214 -3.09 -0.90 -5.22
N VAL A 215 -4.38 -1.18 -5.00
CA VAL A 215 -5.18 -2.04 -5.88
C VAL A 215 -5.35 -1.42 -7.26
N TYR A 216 -5.55 -0.11 -7.36
CA TYR A 216 -5.62 0.57 -8.64
C TYR A 216 -4.32 0.42 -9.44
N CYS A 217 -3.18 0.76 -8.82
CA CYS A 217 -1.89 0.74 -9.48
C CYS A 217 -1.41 -0.69 -9.79
N GLN A 218 -1.61 -1.67 -8.90
CA GLN A 218 -1.03 -3.01 -9.08
C GLN A 218 -2.01 -4.04 -9.66
N VAL A 219 -3.32 -3.94 -9.40
CA VAL A 219 -4.28 -4.99 -9.80
C VAL A 219 -5.08 -4.58 -11.03
N ARG A 220 -5.50 -3.32 -11.13
CA ARG A 220 -6.29 -2.85 -12.28
C ARG A 220 -5.41 -2.68 -13.50
N GLU A 221 -4.26 -2.04 -13.36
CA GLU A 221 -3.31 -1.89 -14.47
C GLU A 221 -2.79 -3.26 -14.97
N ALA A 222 -2.57 -4.25 -14.08
CA ALA A 222 -2.09 -5.59 -14.48
C ALA A 222 -3.11 -6.34 -15.34
N LYS A 223 -4.41 -6.03 -15.15
CA LYS A 223 -5.48 -6.60 -15.99
C LYS A 223 -5.58 -5.91 -17.34
N LEU A 224 -5.17 -4.65 -17.44
CA LEU A 224 -5.29 -3.82 -18.65
C LEU A 224 -4.04 -3.91 -19.54
N THR A 225 -2.85 -4.18 -18.98
CA THR A 225 -1.58 -4.27 -19.73
C THR A 225 -1.31 -5.62 -20.39
N GLY A 226 -2.31 -6.49 -20.58
CA GLY A 226 -2.19 -7.63 -21.51
C GLY A 226 -2.67 -7.23 -22.92
N PRO A 227 -1.93 -7.49 -24.03
CA PRO A 227 -0.89 -8.51 -24.22
C PRO A 227 0.50 -7.96 -24.58
N PHE A 228 1.55 -8.66 -24.13
CA PHE A 228 2.95 -8.45 -24.51
C PHE A 228 3.11 -8.41 -26.04
N LEU A 229 3.33 -7.23 -26.60
CA LEU A 229 3.49 -7.02 -28.05
C LEU A 229 4.89 -7.48 -28.50
N TYR A 230 5.10 -8.80 -28.57
CA TYR A 230 6.29 -9.36 -29.18
C TYR A 230 6.28 -9.07 -30.69
N LYS A 231 7.31 -8.40 -31.20
CA LYS A 231 7.42 -8.04 -32.62
C LYS A 231 8.14 -9.16 -33.40
N GLY A 232 7.44 -9.72 -34.39
CA GLY A 232 7.94 -10.43 -35.58
C GLY A 232 9.10 -11.42 -35.40
N LYS A 233 10.35 -10.92 -35.37
CA LYS A 233 11.57 -11.75 -35.34
C LYS A 233 11.78 -12.45 -33.99
N GLN A 234 11.39 -11.82 -32.88
CA GLN A 234 11.44 -12.46 -31.54
C GLN A 234 10.35 -13.53 -31.39
N LEU A 235 9.21 -13.33 -32.05
CA LEU A 235 8.08 -14.26 -31.96
C LEU A 235 8.46 -15.64 -32.54
N ALA A 236 9.17 -15.69 -33.67
CA ALA A 236 9.62 -16.95 -34.26
C ALA A 236 10.56 -17.75 -33.35
N SER A 237 11.49 -17.10 -32.64
CA SER A 237 12.38 -17.78 -31.68
C SER A 237 11.65 -18.21 -30.39
N LEU A 238 10.59 -17.49 -30.01
CA LEU A 238 9.78 -17.81 -28.85
C LEU A 238 8.83 -18.99 -29.12
N LEU A 239 8.37 -19.16 -30.36
CA LEU A 239 7.51 -20.26 -30.83
C LEU A 239 8.28 -21.51 -31.25
N ASN A 240 9.47 -21.75 -30.69
CA ASN A 240 10.17 -23.02 -30.89
C ASN A 240 9.48 -24.14 -30.10
N GLU A 241 8.96 -25.12 -30.83
CA GLU A 241 8.21 -26.25 -30.27
C GLU A 241 9.12 -27.22 -29.51
N ASP A 242 8.63 -27.79 -28.40
CA ASP A 242 9.34 -28.83 -27.65
C ASP A 242 9.67 -30.03 -28.57
N PRO A 243 10.95 -30.46 -28.64
CA PRO A 243 11.37 -31.55 -29.52
C PRO A 243 10.65 -32.87 -29.25
N THR A 244 10.22 -33.13 -28.01
CA THR A 244 9.46 -34.33 -27.64
C THR A 244 8.03 -34.30 -28.18
N VAL A 245 7.40 -33.12 -28.21
CA VAL A 245 6.07 -32.91 -28.79
C VAL A 245 6.16 -33.01 -30.32
N MET A 246 7.20 -32.41 -30.90
CA MET A 246 7.49 -32.51 -32.34
C MET A 246 7.70 -33.98 -32.77
N GLN A 247 8.49 -34.76 -32.03
CA GLN A 247 8.71 -36.19 -32.30
C GLN A 247 7.41 -37.01 -32.20
N ARG A 248 6.58 -36.76 -31.18
CA ARG A 248 5.27 -37.42 -31.03
C ARG A 248 4.36 -37.11 -32.22
N ARG A 249 4.25 -35.84 -32.62
CA ARG A 249 3.47 -35.43 -33.80
C ARG A 249 3.93 -36.16 -35.06
N THR A 250 5.24 -36.18 -35.31
CA THR A 250 5.81 -36.87 -36.48
C THR A 250 5.54 -38.37 -36.44
N SER A 251 5.62 -39.01 -35.26
CA SER A 251 5.35 -40.45 -35.11
C SER A 251 3.88 -40.80 -35.36
N LEU A 252 2.94 -39.93 -34.95
CA LEU A 252 1.51 -40.11 -35.18
C LEU A 252 1.14 -39.86 -36.64
N ALA A 253 1.74 -38.83 -37.27
CA ALA A 253 1.54 -38.55 -38.69
C ALA A 253 1.94 -39.75 -39.56
N ARG A 254 3.10 -40.36 -39.31
CA ARG A 254 3.54 -41.58 -40.02
C ARG A 254 2.61 -42.78 -39.83
N ARG A 255 1.89 -42.86 -38.71
CA ARG A 255 0.92 -43.94 -38.44
C ARG A 255 -0.43 -43.72 -39.13
N LEU A 256 -0.74 -42.49 -39.52
CA LEU A 256 -1.95 -42.12 -40.25
C LEU A 256 -1.78 -42.27 -41.76
N GLU A 257 -0.55 -42.30 -42.26
CA GLU A 257 -0.20 -42.52 -43.67
C GLU A 257 -0.11 -44.01 -44.06
N LEU A 258 -0.25 -44.93 -43.08
CA LEU A 258 -0.33 -46.39 -43.25
C LEU A 258 -1.77 -46.88 -43.12
#